data_AF-A0A1C5PXD0-F1
#
_entry.id   AF-A0A1C5PXD0-F1
#
_cell.length_a   1.000
_cell.length_b   1.000
_cell.length_c   1.000
_cell.angle_alpha   90.00
_cell.angle_beta   90.00
_cell.angle_gamma   90.00
#
_symmetry.space_group_name_H-M   'P 1'
#
loop_
_entity.id
_entity.type
_entity.pdbx_description
1 polymer ?
#
loop_
_entity_poly.entity_id
_entity_poly.type
_entity_poly.pdbx_seq_one_letter_code
_entity_poly.pdbx_strand_id
1 'polypeptide(L)' 'MTDSTVKNASMIAEDTLIKMKCTACGHIANVPDWIIGEFAEEDRMSGKHGEVEIECPVCKGPMRRVR' A
#
# COMPACT_ATOMS: atom_id res chain seq x y z
N MET A 1 -33.71 31.25 1.20
CA MET A 1 -32.27 31.59 1.16
C MET A 1 -31.75 31.33 2.57
N THR A 2 -30.93 30.35 2.88
CA THR A 2 -29.92 29.60 2.12
C THR A 2 -29.87 28.16 2.61
N ASP A 3 -29.92 27.21 1.68
CA ASP A 3 -29.59 25.80 1.91
C ASP A 3 -28.08 25.72 2.11
N SER A 4 -27.65 25.62 3.37
CA SER A 4 -26.26 25.48 3.74
C SER A 4 -25.89 23.99 3.84
N THR A 5 -26.08 23.24 2.75
CA THR A 5 -25.35 22.00 2.53
C THR A 5 -23.90 22.37 2.25
N VAL A 6 -23.13 22.54 3.33
CA VAL A 6 -21.68 22.72 3.26
C VAL A 6 -21.14 21.45 2.62
N LYS A 7 -20.77 21.56 1.34
CA LYS A 7 -20.01 20.55 0.60
C LYS A 7 -18.71 20.30 1.36
N ASN A 8 -18.71 19.34 2.25
CA ASN A 8 -17.53 18.66 2.79
C ASN A 8 -16.92 17.77 1.69
N ALA A 9 -16.62 18.39 0.54
CA ALA A 9 -15.79 17.79 -0.47
C ALA A 9 -14.33 18.08 -0.12
N SER A 10 -13.62 16.98 0.17
CA SER A 10 -12.24 16.78 -0.26
C SER A 10 -11.14 17.47 0.56
N MET A 11 -10.72 16.78 1.61
CA MET A 11 -9.29 16.55 1.83
C MET A 11 -9.04 15.04 1.79
N ILE A 12 -9.30 14.41 0.63
CA ILE A 12 -8.74 13.08 0.37
C ILE A 12 -7.30 13.38 -0.05
N ALA A 13 -6.35 13.15 0.85
CA ALA A 13 -4.95 13.17 0.46
C ALA A 13 -4.78 12.20 -0.72
N GLU A 14 -4.14 12.64 -1.80
CA GLU A 14 -3.87 11.75 -2.93
C GLU A 14 -2.98 10.61 -2.42
N ASP A 15 -3.49 9.39 -2.43
CA ASP A 15 -2.73 8.21 -2.04
C ASP A 15 -1.53 8.08 -2.97
N THR A 16 -0.32 8.13 -2.41
CA THR A 16 0.89 7.81 -3.16
C THR A 16 0.89 6.33 -3.45
N LEU A 17 0.75 5.94 -4.72
CA LEU A 17 0.76 4.54 -5.11
C LEU A 17 2.18 4.07 -5.42
N ILE A 18 2.56 2.92 -4.85
CA ILE A 18 3.79 2.19 -5.17
C ILE A 18 3.47 0.95 -6.00
N LYS A 19 4.42 0.58 -6.85
CA LYS A 19 4.30 -0.63 -7.67
C LYS A 19 4.92 -1.81 -6.93
N MET A 20 4.15 -2.87 -6.75
CA MET A 20 4.62 -4.14 -6.20
C MET A 20 4.47 -5.25 -7.23
N LYS A 21 5.43 -6.18 -7.26
CA LYS A 21 5.47 -7.30 -8.18
C LYS A 21 5.63 -8.60 -7.40
N CYS A 22 4.79 -9.58 -7.72
CA CYS A 22 4.95 -10.94 -7.25
C CYS A 22 6.19 -11.57 -7.87
N THR A 23 7.08 -12.10 -7.03
CA THR A 23 8.30 -12.77 -7.49
C THR A 23 8.02 -14.18 -8.01
N ALA A 24 6.89 -14.77 -7.63
CA ALA A 24 6.49 -16.12 -8.06
C ALA A 24 5.76 -16.15 -9.40
N CYS A 25 4.73 -15.31 -9.59
CA CYS A 25 3.90 -15.32 -10.81
C CYS A 25 4.07 -14.09 -11.71
N GLY A 26 4.79 -13.07 -11.25
CA GLY A 26 5.01 -11.83 -12.02
C GLY A 26 3.85 -10.84 -11.99
N HIS A 27 2.74 -11.11 -11.27
CA HIS A 27 1.63 -10.17 -11.11
C HIS A 27 2.10 -8.83 -10.56
N ILE A 28 1.63 -7.73 -11.14
CA ILE A 28 1.96 -6.36 -10.72
C ILE A 28 0.70 -5.69 -10.20
N ALA A 29 0.79 -5.11 -9.01
CA ALA A 29 -0.26 -4.30 -8.40
C ALA A 29 0.30 -2.94 -7.99
N ASN A 30 -0.53 -1.90 -8.11
CA ASN A 30 -0.25 -0.60 -7.50
C ASN A 30 -1.00 -0.56 -6.16
N VAL A 31 -0.27 -0.40 -5.07
CA VAL A 31 -0.82 -0.34 -3.71
C VAL A 31 -0.45 1.00 -3.07
N PRO A 32 -1.26 1.56 -2.16
CA PRO A 32 -0.87 2.77 -1.45
C PRO A 32 0.40 2.58 -0.62
N ASP A 33 1.29 3.58 -0.59
CA ASP A 33 2.58 3.52 0.13
C ASP A 33 2.39 3.36 1.64
N TRP A 34 1.28 3.87 2.19
CA TRP A 34 0.94 3.68 3.60
C TRP A 34 0.74 2.22 3.99
N ILE A 35 0.41 1.34 3.02
CA ILE A 35 0.31 -0.10 3.28
C ILE A 35 1.65 -0.67 3.72
N ILE A 36 2.76 -0.15 3.18
CA ILE A 36 4.11 -0.53 3.63
C ILE A 36 4.37 0.04 5.01
N GLY A 37 3.87 1.23 5.33
CA GLY A 37 3.97 1.82 6.66
C GLY A 37 3.43 0.89 7.75
N GLU A 38 2.24 0.34 7.55
CA GLU A 38 1.62 -0.60 8.50
C GLU A 38 2.47 -1.87 8.68
N PHE A 39 3.02 -2.44 7.61
CA PHE A 39 3.90 -3.62 7.70
C PHE A 39 5.31 -3.30 8.19
N ALA A 40 5.83 -2.09 7.96
CA ALA A 40 7.16 -1.67 8.38
C ALA A 40 7.22 -1.41 9.89
N GLU A 41 6.11 -1.03 10.51
CA GLU A 41 5.99 -0.95 11.97
C GLU A 41 6.13 -2.33 12.62
N GLU A 42 5.53 -3.36 12.01
CA GLU A 42 5.68 -4.76 12.43
C GLU A 42 7.13 -5.26 12.21
N ASP A 43 7.75 -4.94 11.07
CA ASP A 43 9.11 -5.41 10.76
C ASP A 43 10.20 -4.69 11.59
N ARG A 44 9.95 -3.44 12.00
CA ARG A 44 10.79 -2.71 12.97
C ARG A 44 10.72 -3.35 14.36
N MET A 45 9.56 -3.86 14.78
CA MET A 45 9.45 -4.64 16.01
C MET A 45 10.15 -6.01 15.90
N SER A 46 10.29 -6.54 14.68
CA SER A 46 10.97 -7.81 14.39
C SER A 46 12.51 -7.69 14.29
N GLY A 47 13.05 -6.46 14.29
CA GLY A 47 14.48 -6.20 14.15
C GLY A 47 15.05 -6.52 12.76
N LYS A 48 14.19 -6.84 11.78
CA LYS A 48 14.58 -7.06 10.39
C LYS A 48 14.35 -5.75 9.65
N HIS A 49 15.44 -5.09 9.26
CA HIS A 49 15.40 -4.02 8.27
C HIS A 49 15.23 -4.61 6.85
N GLY A 50 14.17 -5.40 6.64
CA GLY A 50 13.86 -6.09 5.39
C GLY A 50 13.00 -5.25 4.44
N GLU A 51 13.01 -5.61 3.16
CA GLU A 51 11.99 -5.13 2.23
C GLU A 51 10.64 -5.75 2.62
N VAL A 52 9.61 -4.92 2.82
CA VAL A 52 8.25 -5.39 3.14
C VAL A 52 7.74 -6.32 2.03
N GLU A 53 7.39 -7.55 2.41
CA GLU A 53 6.75 -8.52 1.53
C GLU A 53 5.25 -8.59 1.84
N ILE A 54 4.41 -8.48 0.81
CA ILE A 54 2.95 -8.69 0.92
C ILE A 54 2.51 -9.92 0.13
N GLU A 55 1.33 -10.46 0.42
CA GLU A 55 0.81 -11.65 -0.26
C GLU A 55 0.26 -11.32 -1.65
N CYS A 56 0.61 -12.14 -2.65
CA CYS A 56 0.04 -12.02 -3.99
C CYS A 56 -1.41 -12.50 -4.04
N PRO A 57 -2.36 -11.69 -4.53
CA PRO A 57 -3.75 -12.09 -4.64
C PRO A 57 -3.99 -13.22 -5.65
N VAL A 58 -3.05 -13.43 -6.59
CA VAL A 58 -3.17 -14.42 -7.67
C VAL A 58 -2.65 -15.79 -7.24
N CYS A 59 -1.43 -15.86 -6.73
CA CYS A 59 -0.76 -17.13 -6.46
C CYS A 59 -0.38 -17.34 -5.00
N LYS A 60 -0.74 -16.40 -4.11
CA LYS A 60 -0.38 -16.44 -2.67
C LYS A 60 1.13 -16.42 -2.40
N GLY A 61 1.93 -16.13 -3.43
CA GLY A 61 3.38 -15.96 -3.33
C GLY A 61 3.77 -14.55 -2.87
N PRO A 62 5.05 -14.33 -2.51
CA PRO A 62 5.51 -13.04 -2.01
C PRO A 62 5.52 -11.97 -3.11
N MET A 63 5.11 -10.75 -2.75
CA MET A 63 5.22 -9.54 -3.57
C MET A 63 6.19 -8.56 -2.94
N ARG A 64 7.06 -7.98 -3.76
CA ARG A 64 8.05 -6.98 -3.35
C ARG A 64 7.89 -5.69 -4.13
N ARG A 65 8.36 -4.58 -3.55
CA ARG A 65 8.37 -3.28 -4.23
C ARG A 65 9.27 -3.35 -5.46
N VAL A 66 8.80 -2.82 -6.57
CA VAL A 66 9.61 -2.60 -7.76
C VAL A 66 10.38 -1.30 -7.56
N ARG A 67 11.72 -1.36 -7.58
CA ARG A 67 12.59 -0.18 -7.58
C ARG A 67 12.66 0.46 -8.96
#